data_AF-A0ABD2SSV4-F1
#
_entry.id   AF-A0ABD2SSV4-F1
#
_cell.length_a   1.000
_cell.length_b   1.000
_cell.length_c   1.000
_cell.angle_alpha   90.00
_cell.angle_beta   90.00
_cell.angle_gamma   90.00
#
_symmetry.space_group_name_H-M   'P 1'
#
loop_
_entity.id
_entity.type
_entity.pdbx_description
1 polymer ?
#
loop_
_entity_poly.entity_id
_entity_poly.type
_entity_poly.pdbx_seq_one_letter_code
_entity_poly.pdbx_strand_id
1 'polypeptide(L)'
;MLFHYDGRTTEWDDLEWSARAIHVSTPKQTKWWYAKRFLHPDIVAPYDYIFIWDEDLGLENFNAEEYIKLVMKHGLDISQPGLEPNSGLTWQMTKGRNDTEVHKETEERPGWCADPHLPPCAAFVEIMAPVFSRDAWRCVWHMIQNDLVHGWGLDFALRKCVEPAHEKIGVVDAQWIVHQTVPSLGSQGKSENGKAPWEGVRERCRREWTMFQDRMATAEMAYYKAMGMDPPNSTTN
;
A
#
# COMPACT_ATOMS: atom_id res chain seq x y z
N MET A 1 15.41 -13.10 0.05
CA MET A 1 16.02 -12.00 0.83
C MET A 1 15.08 -11.69 1.98
N LEU A 2 15.58 -11.26 3.12
CA LEU A 2 14.78 -10.90 4.29
C LEU A 2 15.12 -9.44 4.71
N PHE A 3 14.10 -8.59 4.79
CA PHE A 3 14.24 -7.18 5.15
C PHE A 3 13.87 -6.97 6.61
N HIS A 4 14.77 -6.37 7.39
CA HIS A 4 14.60 -6.16 8.83
C HIS A 4 14.40 -4.68 9.15
N TYR A 5 13.23 -4.35 9.72
CA TYR A 5 12.85 -2.98 10.11
C TYR A 5 13.34 -2.58 11.51
N ASP A 6 13.59 -3.57 12.36
CA ASP A 6 13.93 -3.43 13.78
C ASP A 6 15.44 -3.55 14.06
N GLY A 7 16.24 -3.87 13.05
CA GLY A 7 17.67 -4.08 13.19
C GLY A 7 18.08 -5.45 13.71
N ARG A 8 17.14 -6.37 13.92
CA ARG A 8 17.41 -7.67 14.57
C ARG A 8 17.53 -8.80 13.55
N THR A 9 18.71 -8.95 12.98
CA THR A 9 18.92 -9.89 11.87
C THR A 9 19.00 -11.37 12.27
N THR A 10 19.10 -11.68 13.56
CA THR A 10 19.36 -13.04 14.10
C THR A 10 18.14 -13.70 14.74
N GLU A 11 17.00 -13.01 14.83
CA GLU A 11 15.77 -13.54 15.47
C GLU A 11 15.12 -14.68 14.68
N TRP A 12 15.65 -14.99 13.49
CA TRP A 12 15.16 -16.02 12.58
C TRP A 12 16.17 -17.17 12.42
N ASP A 13 17.25 -17.18 13.19
CA ASP A 13 18.36 -18.14 13.04
C ASP A 13 17.96 -19.59 13.38
N ASP A 14 16.84 -19.78 14.07
CA ASP A 14 16.23 -21.08 14.35
C ASP A 14 15.55 -21.71 13.12
N LEU A 15 15.27 -20.91 12.08
CA LEU A 15 14.66 -21.40 10.84
C LEU A 15 15.72 -21.74 9.80
N GLU A 16 15.71 -22.97 9.29
CA GLU A 16 16.70 -23.47 8.34
C GLU A 16 16.82 -22.62 7.06
N TRP A 17 15.72 -22.03 6.60
CA TRP A 17 15.74 -21.16 5.42
C TRP A 17 16.42 -19.81 5.66
N SER A 18 16.48 -19.34 6.91
CA SER A 18 17.07 -18.05 7.29
C SER A 18 18.56 -18.00 6.95
N ALA A 19 19.30 -19.07 7.27
CA ALA A 19 20.72 -19.20 6.94
C ALA A 19 21.03 -19.14 5.43
N ARG A 20 20.04 -19.36 4.57
CA ARG A 20 20.17 -19.26 3.10
C ARG A 20 19.67 -17.93 2.54
N ALA A 21 19.04 -17.10 3.35
CA ALA A 21 18.54 -15.79 2.93
C ALA A 21 19.66 -14.74 3.01
N ILE A 22 19.58 -13.73 2.14
CA ILE A 22 20.33 -12.48 2.32
C ILE A 22 19.52 -11.59 3.24
N HIS A 23 20.08 -11.25 4.41
CA HIS A 23 19.47 -10.37 5.39
C HIS A 23 19.89 -8.94 5.10
N VAL A 24 18.94 -8.03 4.98
CA VAL A 24 19.20 -6.60 4.78
C VAL A 24 18.50 -5.83 5.88
N SER A 25 19.26 -5.02 6.60
CA SER A 25 18.71 -4.08 7.58
C SER A 25 19.31 -2.70 7.35
N THR A 26 18.44 -1.69 7.26
CA THR A 26 18.84 -0.28 7.18
C THR A 26 18.04 0.51 8.22
N PRO A 27 18.71 1.24 9.12
CA PRO A 27 18.02 2.01 10.14
C PRO A 27 17.05 3.04 9.55
N LYS A 28 15.89 3.20 10.20
CA LYS A 28 14.90 4.24 9.90
C LYS A 28 14.36 4.21 8.47
N GLN A 29 14.27 3.02 7.89
CA GLN A 29 13.62 2.77 6.60
C GLN A 29 12.36 1.92 6.79
N THR A 30 11.40 2.07 5.89
CA THR A 30 10.13 1.33 5.88
C THR A 30 10.07 0.39 4.67
N LYS A 31 8.98 -0.37 4.55
CA LYS A 31 8.80 -1.36 3.47
C LYS A 31 8.90 -0.76 2.07
N TRP A 32 8.38 0.45 1.86
CA TRP A 32 8.38 1.10 0.55
C TRP A 32 9.79 1.49 0.10
N TRP A 33 10.67 1.85 1.04
CA TRP A 33 12.07 2.12 0.76
C TRP A 33 12.81 0.87 0.27
N TYR A 34 12.54 -0.29 0.89
CA TYR A 34 13.08 -1.58 0.44
C TYR A 34 12.47 -1.99 -0.90
N ALA A 35 11.14 -1.90 -1.04
CA ALA A 35 10.45 -2.26 -2.26
C ALA A 35 11.00 -1.50 -3.48
N LYS A 36 11.24 -0.19 -3.32
CA LYS A 36 11.85 0.63 -4.37
C LYS A 36 13.26 0.17 -4.77
N ARG A 37 14.06 -0.34 -3.83
CA ARG A 37 15.47 -0.70 -4.06
C ARG A 37 15.69 -2.15 -4.51
N PHE A 38 14.86 -3.05 -4.01
CA PHE A 38 15.10 -4.49 -4.16
C PHE A 38 14.05 -5.21 -4.99
N LEU A 39 12.87 -4.60 -5.20
CA LEU A 39 11.79 -5.19 -6.00
C LEU A 39 11.65 -4.50 -7.35
N HIS A 40 12.78 -4.25 -8.03
CA HIS A 40 12.77 -3.72 -9.40
C HIS A 40 11.93 -4.63 -10.31
N PRO A 41 11.08 -4.11 -11.22
CA PRO A 41 10.16 -4.93 -12.01
C PRO A 41 10.84 -6.07 -12.76
N ASP A 42 12.04 -5.85 -13.29
CA ASP A 42 12.80 -6.88 -14.02
C ASP A 42 13.40 -7.96 -13.09
N ILE A 43 13.59 -7.67 -11.80
CA ILE A 43 14.06 -8.64 -10.79
C ILE A 43 12.90 -9.55 -10.35
N VAL A 44 11.72 -8.97 -10.13
CA VAL A 44 10.52 -9.69 -9.68
C VAL A 44 9.66 -10.21 -10.83
N ALA A 45 10.11 -10.04 -12.07
CA ALA A 45 9.44 -10.52 -13.27
C ALA A 45 9.05 -12.01 -13.28
N PRO A 46 9.73 -12.93 -12.57
CA PRO A 46 9.28 -14.32 -12.46
C PRO A 46 7.99 -14.54 -11.66
N TYR A 47 7.52 -13.54 -10.89
CA TYR A 47 6.34 -13.65 -10.03
C TYR A 47 5.11 -13.01 -10.70
N ASP A 48 3.96 -13.69 -10.62
CA ASP A 48 2.68 -13.17 -11.13
C ASP A 48 2.08 -12.08 -10.23
N TYR A 49 2.27 -12.24 -8.92
CA TYR A 49 1.71 -11.35 -7.90
C TYR A 49 2.75 -11.00 -6.84
N ILE A 50 2.67 -9.78 -6.33
CA ILE A 50 3.62 -9.20 -5.37
C ILE A 50 2.85 -8.65 -4.19
N PHE A 51 3.14 -9.18 -3.00
CA PHE A 51 2.53 -8.80 -1.73
C PHE A 51 3.43 -7.80 -1.03
N ILE A 52 2.92 -6.60 -0.69
CA ILE A 52 3.69 -5.56 0.01
C ILE A 52 3.01 -5.24 1.35
N TRP A 53 3.23 -6.10 2.34
CA TRP A 53 2.46 -6.09 3.58
C TRP A 53 3.21 -5.46 4.74
N ASP A 54 2.47 -4.82 5.66
CA ASP A 54 2.98 -4.43 6.97
C ASP A 54 3.17 -5.68 7.85
N GLU A 55 4.05 -5.58 8.83
CA GLU A 55 4.45 -6.68 9.70
C GLU A 55 3.44 -7.01 10.81
N ASP A 56 2.44 -6.17 11.05
CA ASP A 56 1.48 -6.30 12.14
C ASP A 56 0.10 -6.84 11.68
N LEU A 57 0.14 -7.75 10.71
CA LEU A 57 -1.03 -8.42 10.15
C LEU A 57 -1.17 -9.86 10.68
N GLY A 58 -2.33 -10.16 11.29
CA GLY A 58 -2.75 -11.51 11.65
C GLY A 58 -3.34 -12.25 10.44
N LEU A 59 -2.86 -13.47 10.20
CA LEU A 59 -3.14 -14.26 8.99
C LEU A 59 -3.93 -15.54 9.26
N GLU A 60 -4.52 -15.69 10.44
CA GLU A 60 -5.22 -16.90 10.87
C GLU A 60 -6.40 -17.27 9.94
N ASN A 61 -6.97 -16.27 9.26
CA ASN A 61 -8.12 -16.43 8.36
C ASN A 61 -7.75 -16.22 6.88
N PHE A 62 -6.45 -16.26 6.56
CA PHE A 62 -5.93 -15.95 5.23
C PHE A 62 -5.19 -17.15 4.62
N ASN A 63 -5.55 -17.49 3.39
CA ASN A 63 -4.84 -18.45 2.55
C ASN A 63 -4.42 -17.79 1.23
N ALA A 64 -3.12 -17.72 0.99
CA ALA A 64 -2.56 -17.03 -0.18
C ALA A 64 -3.00 -17.65 -1.51
N GLU A 65 -3.14 -18.98 -1.59
CA GLU A 65 -3.54 -19.66 -2.82
C GLU A 65 -5.01 -19.40 -3.15
N GLU A 66 -5.91 -19.51 -2.14
CA GLU A 66 -7.33 -19.20 -2.33
C GLU A 66 -7.55 -17.72 -2.64
N TYR A 67 -6.77 -16.84 -2.00
CA TYR A 67 -6.77 -15.40 -2.32
C TYR A 67 -6.41 -15.16 -3.78
N ILE A 68 -5.29 -15.72 -4.27
CA ILE A 68 -4.86 -15.52 -5.65
C ILE A 68 -5.86 -16.12 -6.65
N LYS A 69 -6.51 -17.25 -6.33
CA LYS A 69 -7.61 -17.79 -7.16
C LYS A 69 -8.75 -16.78 -7.32
N LEU A 70 -9.15 -16.10 -6.23
CA LEU A 70 -10.19 -15.07 -6.28
C LEU A 70 -9.74 -13.81 -7.03
N VAL A 71 -8.50 -13.36 -6.81
CA VAL A 71 -7.90 -12.23 -7.56
C VAL A 71 -7.95 -12.50 -9.07
N MET A 72 -7.52 -13.69 -9.50
CA MET A 72 -7.58 -14.10 -10.91
C MET A 72 -9.03 -14.22 -11.41
N LYS A 73 -9.92 -14.86 -10.65
CA LYS A 73 -11.35 -15.04 -10.99
C LYS A 73 -12.05 -13.70 -11.24
N HIS A 74 -11.74 -12.69 -10.43
CA HIS A 74 -12.38 -11.37 -10.46
C HIS A 74 -11.61 -10.33 -11.27
N GLY A 75 -10.50 -10.73 -11.91
CA GLY A 75 -9.69 -9.89 -12.80
C GLY A 75 -9.06 -8.68 -12.11
N LEU A 76 -8.70 -8.82 -10.83
CA LEU A 76 -8.10 -7.75 -10.02
C LEU A 76 -6.60 -7.63 -10.32
N ASP A 77 -6.17 -6.41 -10.63
CA ASP A 77 -4.77 -6.07 -10.88
C ASP A 77 -4.09 -5.44 -9.65
N ILE A 78 -4.88 -4.81 -8.78
CA ILE A 78 -4.45 -4.37 -7.45
C ILE A 78 -5.52 -4.81 -6.46
N SER A 79 -5.12 -5.43 -5.36
CA SER A 79 -6.09 -5.94 -4.40
C SER A 79 -5.55 -5.91 -2.98
N GLN A 80 -6.42 -6.14 -2.01
CA GLN A 80 -6.01 -6.47 -0.65
C GLN A 80 -7.00 -7.49 -0.05
N PRO A 81 -6.62 -8.23 1.00
CA PRO A 81 -7.57 -8.97 1.82
C PRO A 81 -8.56 -8.04 2.52
N GLY A 82 -9.75 -8.54 2.83
CA GLY A 82 -10.68 -7.84 3.72
C GLY A 82 -10.08 -7.64 5.11
N LEU A 83 -10.34 -6.51 5.75
CA LEU A 83 -9.97 -6.29 7.15
C LEU A 83 -11.10 -6.69 8.09
N GLU A 84 -10.75 -7.27 9.23
CA GLU A 84 -11.73 -7.61 10.26
C GLU A 84 -12.57 -6.37 10.68
N PRO A 85 -13.91 -6.43 10.60
CA PRO A 85 -14.80 -5.30 10.90
C PRO A 85 -14.69 -4.69 12.30
N ASN A 86 -14.22 -5.46 13.28
CA ASN A 86 -14.17 -5.05 14.68
C ASN A 86 -12.87 -4.32 15.05
N SER A 87 -11.94 -4.21 14.11
CA SER A 87 -10.73 -3.39 14.26
C SER A 87 -11.07 -1.92 13.91
N GLY A 88 -10.36 -0.96 14.51
CA GLY A 88 -10.58 0.46 14.22
C GLY A 88 -10.19 0.81 12.78
N LEU A 89 -11.12 0.71 11.84
CA LEU A 89 -10.84 0.93 10.41
C LEU A 89 -10.83 2.41 10.05
N THR A 90 -9.81 2.81 9.28
CA THR A 90 -9.72 4.18 8.73
C THR A 90 -10.62 4.36 7.51
N TRP A 91 -10.81 3.34 6.68
CA TRP A 91 -11.55 3.41 5.42
C TRP A 91 -12.64 2.34 5.38
N GLN A 92 -13.88 2.69 5.03
CA GLN A 92 -14.93 1.66 4.87
C GLN A 92 -14.62 0.70 3.72
N MET A 93 -13.87 1.15 2.72
CA MET A 93 -13.51 0.36 1.54
C MET A 93 -12.64 -0.85 1.90
N THR A 94 -11.91 -0.82 3.01
CA THR A 94 -11.04 -1.93 3.42
C THR A 94 -11.74 -2.95 4.30
N LYS A 95 -12.98 -2.66 4.72
CA LYS A 95 -13.75 -3.50 5.64
C LYS A 95 -14.20 -4.77 4.94
N GLY A 96 -13.76 -5.93 5.45
CA GLY A 96 -14.22 -7.22 4.96
C GLY A 96 -15.73 -7.39 5.13
N ARG A 97 -16.36 -8.00 4.13
CA ARG A 97 -17.79 -8.30 4.09
C ARG A 97 -18.04 -9.80 4.16
N ASN A 98 -19.19 -10.21 4.70
CA ASN A 98 -19.52 -11.63 4.84
C ASN A 98 -20.46 -12.14 3.73
N ASP A 99 -21.00 -11.23 2.92
CA ASP A 99 -22.01 -11.50 1.89
C ASP A 99 -21.45 -11.50 0.46
N THR A 100 -20.17 -11.18 0.29
CA THR A 100 -19.48 -11.12 -1.02
C THR A 100 -18.16 -11.89 -1.00
N GLU A 101 -17.69 -12.33 -2.17
CA GLU A 101 -16.33 -12.85 -2.32
C GLU A 101 -15.31 -11.72 -2.48
N VAL A 102 -15.71 -10.65 -3.19
CA VAL A 102 -14.94 -9.46 -3.50
C VAL A 102 -15.90 -8.27 -3.56
N HIS A 103 -15.45 -7.10 -3.12
CA HIS A 103 -16.09 -5.82 -3.44
C HIS A 103 -15.08 -4.81 -3.99
N LYS A 104 -15.57 -3.87 -4.81
CA LYS A 104 -14.76 -2.86 -5.50
C LYS A 104 -15.19 -1.43 -5.21
N GLU A 105 -16.29 -1.29 -4.48
CA GLU A 105 -16.89 -0.03 -4.07
C GLU A 105 -17.48 -0.14 -2.66
N THR A 106 -17.62 1.00 -1.99
CA THR A 106 -18.24 1.12 -0.67
C THR A 106 -19.06 2.39 -0.55
N GLU A 107 -20.04 2.36 0.35
CA GLU A 107 -20.54 3.58 0.96
C GLU A 107 -19.54 4.03 2.04
N GLU A 108 -19.09 5.28 1.94
CA GLU A 108 -18.23 5.91 2.96
C GLU A 108 -19.01 6.99 3.71
N ARG A 109 -18.39 7.51 4.76
CA ARG A 109 -18.92 8.62 5.57
C ARG A 109 -19.32 9.81 4.69
N PRO A 110 -20.41 10.50 5.04
CA PRO A 110 -20.88 11.66 4.28
C PRO A 110 -19.76 12.67 4.01
N GLY A 111 -19.57 13.01 2.73
CA GLY A 111 -18.56 13.98 2.27
C GLY A 111 -17.16 13.41 2.01
N TRP A 112 -16.94 12.10 2.18
CA TRP A 112 -15.62 11.49 1.93
C TRP A 112 -15.44 10.98 0.49
N CYS A 113 -16.54 10.70 -0.21
CA CYS A 113 -16.54 10.38 -1.63
C CYS A 113 -16.77 11.66 -2.45
N ALA A 114 -15.74 12.17 -3.13
CA ALA A 114 -15.94 13.21 -4.14
C ALA A 114 -16.60 12.66 -5.41
N ASP A 115 -16.29 11.40 -5.75
CA ASP A 115 -16.82 10.65 -6.87
C ASP A 115 -16.90 9.16 -6.45
N PRO A 116 -17.99 8.44 -6.79
CA PRO A 116 -18.16 7.04 -6.37
C PRO A 116 -17.14 6.07 -6.97
N HIS A 117 -16.55 6.40 -8.13
CA HIS A 117 -15.55 5.57 -8.81
C HIS A 117 -14.11 5.95 -8.42
N LEU A 118 -13.93 6.92 -7.52
CA LEU A 118 -12.63 7.38 -7.05
C LEU A 118 -12.38 7.01 -5.59
N PRO A 119 -11.10 6.97 -5.17
CA PRO A 119 -10.74 6.83 -3.77
C PRO A 119 -11.39 7.91 -2.90
N PRO A 120 -11.78 7.57 -1.66
CA PRO A 120 -11.59 6.26 -1.03
C PRO A 120 -12.71 5.24 -1.34
N CYS A 121 -13.69 5.58 -2.17
CA CYS A 121 -14.96 4.84 -2.24
C CYS A 121 -14.96 3.73 -3.29
N ALA A 122 -14.10 3.84 -4.29
CA ALA A 122 -13.70 2.76 -5.19
C ALA A 122 -12.25 3.00 -5.62
N ALA A 123 -11.70 2.09 -6.43
CA ALA A 123 -10.34 2.22 -6.96
C ALA A 123 -9.26 2.39 -5.87
N PHE A 124 -9.50 1.83 -4.67
CA PHE A 124 -8.69 2.07 -3.47
C PHE A 124 -8.45 0.77 -2.70
N VAL A 125 -7.19 0.59 -2.28
CA VAL A 125 -6.75 -0.35 -1.25
C VAL A 125 -5.73 0.37 -0.40
N GLU A 126 -5.66 0.08 0.89
CA GLU A 126 -4.76 0.75 1.81
C GLU A 126 -3.33 0.25 1.62
N ILE A 127 -2.34 1.14 1.80
CA ILE A 127 -0.92 0.83 1.65
C ILE A 127 -0.42 -0.27 2.58
N MET A 128 -1.19 -0.66 3.60
CA MET A 128 -0.84 -1.65 4.61
C MET A 128 -0.78 -3.08 4.05
N ALA A 129 -1.76 -3.50 3.25
CA ALA A 129 -1.84 -4.88 2.77
C ALA A 129 -2.08 -5.03 1.24
N PRO A 130 -1.51 -4.18 0.36
CA PRO A 130 -1.75 -4.29 -1.06
C PRO A 130 -1.03 -5.50 -1.67
N VAL A 131 -1.66 -6.04 -2.70
CA VAL A 131 -1.16 -7.07 -3.60
C VAL A 131 -1.28 -6.53 -5.02
N PHE A 132 -0.22 -6.68 -5.80
CA PHE A 132 -0.14 -6.16 -7.16
C PHE A 132 0.05 -7.30 -8.15
N SER A 133 -0.64 -7.25 -9.28
CA SER A 133 -0.24 -8.01 -10.46
C SER A 133 1.13 -7.52 -10.94
N ARG A 134 1.84 -8.36 -11.69
CA ARG A 134 3.15 -8.04 -12.27
C ARG A 134 3.14 -6.71 -13.04
N ASP A 135 2.10 -6.48 -13.83
CA ASP A 135 1.98 -5.28 -14.66
C ASP A 135 1.66 -4.04 -13.83
N ALA A 136 0.74 -4.16 -12.87
CA ALA A 136 0.44 -3.08 -11.93
C ALA A 136 1.68 -2.70 -11.12
N TRP A 137 2.45 -3.67 -10.64
CA TRP A 137 3.69 -3.43 -9.89
C TRP A 137 4.72 -2.65 -10.72
N ARG A 138 4.83 -2.94 -12.02
CA ARG A 138 5.77 -2.20 -12.89
C ARG A 138 5.45 -0.71 -12.89
N CYS A 139 4.18 -0.32 -12.96
CA CYS A 139 3.77 1.07 -12.84
C CYS A 139 3.99 1.63 -11.43
N VAL A 140 3.54 0.91 -10.40
CA VAL A 140 3.65 1.36 -8.99
C VAL A 140 5.11 1.55 -8.58
N TRP A 141 6.01 0.69 -9.01
CA TRP A 141 7.44 0.83 -8.74
C TRP A 141 8.01 2.15 -9.30
N HIS A 142 7.56 2.60 -10.48
CA HIS A 142 7.97 3.89 -11.04
C HIS A 142 7.31 5.08 -10.35
N MET A 143 6.13 4.87 -9.74
CA MET A 143 5.44 5.88 -8.93
C MET A 143 6.14 6.11 -7.58
N ILE A 144 6.72 5.07 -6.96
CA ILE A 144 7.44 5.18 -5.69
C ILE A 144 8.71 6.02 -5.86
N GLN A 145 8.88 7.02 -5.00
CA GLN A 145 9.98 7.98 -5.04
C GLN A 145 11.13 7.55 -4.12
N ASN A 146 12.36 7.59 -4.62
CA ASN A 146 13.55 7.05 -3.93
C ASN A 146 13.87 7.71 -2.58
N ASP A 147 13.46 8.96 -2.40
CA ASP A 147 13.73 9.82 -1.25
C ASP A 147 12.56 9.86 -0.24
N LEU A 148 11.37 9.38 -0.62
CA LEU A 148 10.24 9.25 0.28
C LEU A 148 10.23 7.85 0.90
N VAL A 149 10.10 7.79 2.22
CA VAL A 149 10.27 6.54 2.95
C VAL A 149 8.90 5.98 3.31
N HIS A 150 7.97 6.77 3.85
CA HIS A 150 6.78 6.22 4.51
C HIS A 150 5.70 5.68 3.56
N GLY A 151 5.61 6.20 2.34
CA GLY A 151 4.59 5.81 1.36
C GLY A 151 3.17 6.32 1.67
N TRP A 152 2.98 7.20 2.67
CA TRP A 152 1.68 7.81 2.95
C TRP A 152 1.14 8.54 1.72
N GLY A 153 -0.12 8.25 1.38
CA GLY A 153 -0.80 8.80 0.22
C GLY A 153 -0.60 8.03 -1.09
N LEU A 154 0.26 7.01 -1.11
CA LEU A 154 0.49 6.18 -2.30
C LEU A 154 -0.79 5.42 -2.70
N ASP A 155 -1.55 4.93 -1.73
CA ASP A 155 -2.86 4.29 -1.87
C ASP A 155 -3.85 5.09 -2.73
N PHE A 156 -3.92 6.41 -2.54
CA PHE A 156 -4.75 7.29 -3.37
C PHE A 156 -4.29 7.39 -4.83
N ALA A 157 -3.01 7.14 -5.10
CA ALA A 157 -2.42 7.23 -6.43
C ALA A 157 -2.40 5.89 -7.17
N LEU A 158 -2.56 4.75 -6.49
CA LEU A 158 -2.52 3.41 -7.08
C LEU A 158 -3.47 3.24 -8.27
N ARG A 159 -4.64 3.90 -8.24
CA ARG A 159 -5.60 3.93 -9.35
C ARG A 159 -5.01 4.35 -10.69
N LYS A 160 -3.92 5.13 -10.70
CA LYS A 160 -3.27 5.59 -11.94
C LYS A 160 -2.49 4.47 -12.66
N CYS A 161 -2.35 3.29 -12.05
CA CYS A 161 -1.60 2.17 -12.61
C CYS A 161 -2.45 1.09 -13.27
N VAL A 162 -3.78 1.26 -13.31
CA VAL A 162 -4.72 0.29 -13.85
C VAL A 162 -5.93 0.99 -14.47
N GLU A 163 -6.51 0.42 -15.53
CA GLU A 163 -7.65 1.00 -16.27
C GLU A 163 -8.65 -0.12 -16.65
N PRO A 164 -9.96 0.03 -16.38
CA PRO A 164 -10.57 1.03 -15.51
C PRO A 164 -10.36 0.72 -14.02
N ALA A 165 -9.84 1.68 -13.27
CA ALA A 165 -9.36 1.42 -11.91
C ALA A 165 -10.42 0.91 -10.93
N HIS A 166 -11.66 1.41 -11.01
CA HIS A 166 -12.76 0.99 -10.12
C HIS A 166 -13.24 -0.44 -10.39
N GLU A 167 -12.90 -1.03 -11.55
CA GLU A 167 -13.20 -2.44 -11.83
C GLU A 167 -12.00 -3.36 -11.57
N LYS A 168 -10.79 -2.80 -11.54
CA LYS A 168 -9.52 -3.53 -11.45
C LYS A 168 -8.90 -3.52 -10.06
N ILE A 169 -9.38 -2.66 -9.18
CA ILE A 169 -8.96 -2.57 -7.79
C ILE A 169 -10.10 -3.03 -6.88
N GLY A 170 -9.80 -3.91 -5.92
CA GLY A 170 -10.83 -4.41 -5.01
C GLY A 170 -10.30 -5.14 -3.78
N VAL A 171 -11.22 -5.39 -2.85
CA VAL A 171 -10.98 -6.11 -1.61
C VAL A 171 -11.54 -7.51 -1.72
N VAL A 172 -10.71 -8.50 -1.40
CA VAL A 172 -11.12 -9.92 -1.39
C VAL A 172 -11.69 -10.24 -0.01
N ASP A 173 -13.00 -10.29 0.07
CA ASP A 173 -13.75 -10.46 1.32
C ASP A 173 -13.65 -11.87 1.89
N ALA A 174 -13.67 -12.88 1.01
CA ALA A 174 -13.62 -14.28 1.43
C ALA A 174 -12.27 -14.71 2.03
N GLN A 175 -11.26 -13.83 1.99
CA GLN A 175 -9.93 -14.04 2.55
C GLN A 175 -9.54 -12.77 3.31
N TRP A 176 -9.56 -12.83 4.64
CA TRP A 176 -9.43 -11.64 5.47
C TRP A 176 -8.32 -11.76 6.48
N ILE A 177 -7.85 -10.60 6.93
CA ILE A 177 -6.73 -10.44 7.86
C ILE A 177 -7.13 -9.53 9.02
N VAL A 178 -6.37 -9.62 10.11
CA VAL A 178 -6.54 -8.77 11.29
C VAL A 178 -5.41 -7.75 11.33
N HIS A 179 -5.73 -6.46 11.45
CA HIS A 179 -4.73 -5.44 11.70
C HIS A 179 -4.47 -5.32 13.21
N GLN A 180 -3.31 -5.78 13.67
CA GLN A 180 -2.98 -5.83 15.09
C GLN A 180 -2.59 -4.46 15.66
N THR A 181 -2.30 -3.47 14.79
CA THR A 181 -1.96 -2.09 15.16
C THR A 181 -0.75 -2.04 16.11
N VAL A 182 0.30 -2.83 15.82
CA VAL A 182 1.50 -2.92 16.65
C VAL A 182 2.51 -1.88 16.16
N PRO A 183 2.72 -0.75 16.89
CA PRO A 183 3.54 0.34 16.36
C PRO A 183 5.03 -0.02 16.45
N SER A 184 5.63 -0.43 15.34
CA SER A 184 7.06 -0.82 15.27
C SER A 184 7.99 0.37 14.99
N LEU A 185 7.54 1.34 14.19
CA LEU A 185 8.37 2.44 13.69
C LEU A 185 8.14 3.78 14.41
N GLY A 186 7.02 3.94 15.12
CA GLY A 186 6.66 5.21 15.79
C GLY A 186 7.70 5.68 16.81
N SER A 187 8.39 4.75 17.47
CA SER A 187 9.45 5.05 18.44
C SER A 187 10.81 5.42 17.80
N GLN A 188 10.97 5.24 16.48
CA GLN A 188 12.24 5.52 15.78
C GLN A 188 12.45 7.01 15.43
N GLY A 189 11.49 7.87 15.75
CA GLY A 189 11.61 9.32 15.65
C GLY A 189 12.61 9.91 16.65
N LYS A 190 12.91 11.20 16.51
CA LYS A 190 13.65 11.95 17.53
C LYS A 190 12.64 12.67 18.43
N SER A 191 12.84 12.59 19.74
CA SER A 191 12.16 13.50 20.67
C SER A 191 12.84 14.87 20.58
N GLU A 192 12.06 15.90 20.28
CA GLU A 192 12.52 17.29 20.20
C GLU A 192 11.55 18.19 20.95
N ASN A 193 12.06 19.14 21.75
CA ASN A 193 11.26 20.13 22.47
C ASN A 193 10.12 19.54 23.33
N GLY A 194 10.34 18.38 23.95
CA GLY A 194 9.34 17.69 24.77
C GLY A 194 8.30 16.86 24.01
N LYS A 195 8.34 16.84 22.67
CA LYS A 195 7.48 15.98 21.85
C LYS A 195 7.91 14.52 21.89
N ALA A 196 6.94 13.61 21.87
CA ALA A 196 7.22 12.19 21.79
C ALA A 196 7.76 11.80 20.40
N PRO A 197 8.62 10.76 20.29
CA PRO A 197 9.20 10.34 19.00
C PRO A 197 8.18 10.11 17.88
N TRP A 198 7.02 9.54 18.20
CA TRP A 198 5.95 9.24 17.23
C TRP A 198 5.35 10.50 16.59
N GLU A 199 5.38 11.63 17.29
CA GLU A 199 4.91 12.90 16.74
C GLU A 199 5.84 13.37 15.62
N GLY A 200 7.15 13.24 15.80
CA GLY A 200 8.14 13.56 14.77
C GLY A 200 8.04 12.65 13.55
N VAL A 201 7.75 11.35 13.76
CA VAL A 201 7.46 10.41 12.67
C VAL A 201 6.22 10.87 11.90
N ARG A 202 5.12 11.17 12.60
CA ARG A 202 3.87 11.62 11.98
C ARG A 202 4.02 12.94 11.22
N GLU A 203 4.79 13.89 11.74
CA GLU A 203 5.12 15.14 11.04
C GLU A 203 5.89 14.87 9.75
N ARG A 204 6.88 13.96 9.80
CA ARG A 204 7.61 13.53 8.61
C ARG A 204 6.71 12.83 7.59
N CYS A 205 5.81 11.93 8.02
CA CYS A 205 4.85 11.29 7.13
C CYS A 205 3.99 12.31 6.38
N ARG A 206 3.45 13.31 7.10
CA ARG A 206 2.65 14.38 6.47
C ARG A 206 3.46 15.18 5.46
N ARG A 207 4.70 15.55 5.81
CA ARG A 207 5.59 16.29 4.90
C ARG A 207 5.92 15.48 3.65
N GLU A 208 6.23 14.19 3.80
CA GLU A 208 6.49 13.30 2.65
C GLU A 208 5.25 13.12 1.79
N TRP A 209 4.06 13.02 2.39
CA TRP A 209 2.80 12.96 1.65
C TRP A 209 2.54 14.24 0.84
N THR A 210 2.71 15.43 1.43
CA THR A 210 2.59 16.70 0.69
C THR A 210 3.56 16.76 -0.50
N MET A 211 4.84 16.40 -0.29
CA MET A 211 5.82 16.35 -1.38
C MET A 211 5.42 15.35 -2.47
N PHE A 212 4.86 14.19 -2.10
CA PHE A 212 4.36 13.21 -3.06
C PHE A 212 3.22 13.79 -3.90
N GLN A 213 2.23 14.42 -3.27
CA GLN A 213 1.10 15.06 -3.96
C GLN A 213 1.56 16.13 -4.95
N ASP A 214 2.45 17.03 -4.53
CA ASP A 214 2.97 18.11 -5.39
C ASP A 214 3.70 17.55 -6.62
N ARG A 215 4.52 16.51 -6.41
CA ARG A 215 5.26 15.85 -7.50
C ARG A 215 4.35 15.09 -8.45
N MET A 216 3.32 14.41 -7.93
CA MET A 216 2.31 13.74 -8.76
C MET A 216 1.51 14.75 -9.61
N ALA A 217 1.06 15.85 -9.01
CA ALA A 217 0.37 16.92 -9.72
C ALA A 217 1.26 17.54 -10.81
N THR A 218 2.53 17.81 -10.49
CA THR A 218 3.50 18.34 -11.46
C THR A 218 3.72 17.37 -12.63
N ALA A 219 3.87 16.08 -12.35
CA ALA A 219 4.05 15.06 -13.38
C ALA A 219 2.81 14.94 -14.30
N GLU A 220 1.62 15.00 -13.71
CA GLU A 220 0.35 14.98 -14.44
C GLU A 220 0.19 16.20 -15.35
N MET A 221 0.48 17.40 -14.84
CA MET A 221 0.50 18.62 -15.66
C MET A 221 1.50 18.53 -16.81
N ALA A 222 2.70 18.01 -16.57
CA ALA A 222 3.72 17.83 -17.59
C ALA A 222 3.27 16.84 -18.68
N TYR A 223 2.61 15.74 -18.28
CA TYR A 223 2.06 14.75 -19.20
C TYR A 223 0.98 15.36 -20.10
N TYR A 224 -0.04 16.02 -19.54
CA TYR A 224 -1.10 16.64 -20.33
C TYR A 224 -0.56 17.68 -21.31
N LYS A 225 0.39 18.52 -20.87
CA LYS A 225 1.08 19.48 -21.74
C LYS A 225 1.82 18.80 -22.88
N ALA A 226 2.54 17.70 -22.61
CA ALA A 226 3.25 16.94 -23.64
C ALA A 226 2.30 16.27 -24.65
N MET A 227 1.09 15.89 -24.20
CA MET A 227 0.04 15.32 -25.04
C MET A 227 -0.79 16.38 -25.80
N GLY A 228 -0.53 17.67 -25.58
CA GLY A 228 -1.32 18.75 -26.18
C GLY A 228 -2.76 18.82 -25.67
N MET A 229 -2.99 18.32 -24.46
CA MET A 229 -4.30 18.30 -23.79
C MET A 229 -4.31 19.31 -22.65
N ASP A 230 -5.46 19.92 -22.39
CA ASP A 230 -5.64 20.72 -21.18
C ASP A 230 -5.68 19.78 -19.96
N PRO A 231 -4.90 20.05 -18.91
CA PRO A 231 -5.01 19.29 -17.68
C PRO A 231 -6.43 19.47 -17.12
N PRO A 232 -7.05 18.40 -16.55
CA PRO A 232 -8.33 18.53 -15.91
C PRO A 232 -8.23 19.62 -14.84
N ASN A 233 -9.18 20.57 -14.84
CA ASN A 233 -9.24 21.65 -13.86
C ASN A 233 -9.06 21.03 -12.47
N SER A 234 -7.98 21.37 -11.78
CA SER A 234 -7.73 20.98 -10.40
C SER A 234 -8.72 21.72 -9.50
N THR A 235 -9.98 21.31 -9.52
CA THR A 235 -11.00 21.76 -8.59
C THR A 235 -11.20 20.68 -7.54
N THR A 236 -10.43 20.80 -6.46
CA THR A 236 -10.85 20.35 -5.13
C THR A 236 -10.50 21.48 -4.18
N ASN A 237 -11.51 22.31 -3.87
CA ASN A 237 -11.57 23.04 -2.60
C ASN A 237 -11.64 22.05 -1.44
#